data_AF-A0A1G1PNS5-F1
#
_entry.id   AF-A0A1G1PNS5-F1
#
_cell.length_a   1.000
_cell.length_b   1.000
_cell.length_c   1.000
_cell.angle_alpha   90.00
_cell.angle_beta   90.00
_cell.angle_gamma   90.00
#
_symmetry.space_group_name_H-M   'P 1'
#
loop_
_entity.id
_entity.type
_entity.pdbx_description
1 polymer ?
#
loop_
_entity_poly.entity_id
_entity_poly.type
_entity_poly.pdbx_seq_one_letter_code
_entity_poly.pdbx_strand_id
1 'polypeptide(L)'
;MLLDPATGNNFFGRNDILALLKKRADGLRLGYRQNVAIIGPSHYGKTSVIHRFISTLPFKDTVPVYIEVKRQGFPVFAEKFISALLFKYLDAVEYKAMDAGELVSLASDRMPKTAKAVKAIEALIKAGKNLKAYRAIFELPSTVYSETGLRPIIILDEFHRISDFGIEDAFAELGKFIMLQKDTMYIVTSSQINQAKSILAEKLSLLFGNFEICELGTFDARTASQFVRARLGIGPLPRELVDFLVAFSDGHPFYLDCILLSLCDQIRGGAATADTETLAKSFTGILFDSKGILNQHFSGVVMGLENVDRHCTPVLLAISNGAKKLQVISAYCRLKSAELTPLLEKLIDAGWVSRQGTFYLIRDKVFELWLRNVYQIKEYLLDPGYGPKITRFNSEIRSFIETFIDSSKRDINDYVGGVFTSFNGELIELGGKSFRLPYFKSAEIRDSKTEGISYVILSAEDYVWELLISRRPVRDSDIIDYLSHCKQRKSAVKRKIVIALAEIGANARLLAKEAKCWIWGLKELNTLLDMTGRQRLALPLYDAEESSEEQKDILTNAETA
;
A
#
# COMPACT_ATOMS: atom_id res chain seq x y z
N MET A 1 -3.47 19.54 8.56
CA MET A 1 -2.08 19.28 8.98
C MET A 1 -1.65 17.81 8.81
N LEU A 2 -2.48 16.79 9.05
CA LEU A 2 -2.08 15.36 8.88
C LEU A 2 -2.59 14.65 7.61
N LEU A 3 -3.35 15.34 6.76
CA LEU A 3 -3.76 14.83 5.43
C LEU A 3 -2.92 15.43 4.29
N ASP A 4 -2.02 16.35 4.62
CA ASP A 4 -1.14 16.98 3.66
C ASP A 4 -0.05 15.99 3.24
N PRO A 5 0.37 15.96 1.96
CA PRO A 5 1.43 15.06 1.52
C PRO A 5 2.73 15.36 2.28
N ALA A 6 3.38 14.31 2.77
CA ALA A 6 4.73 14.42 3.32
C ALA A 6 5.70 15.03 2.29
N THR A 7 6.31 16.16 2.66
CA THR A 7 7.25 16.93 1.81
C THR A 7 8.51 17.31 2.59
N GLY A 8 9.56 17.75 1.88
CA GLY A 8 10.82 18.19 2.51
C GLY A 8 11.46 17.09 3.35
N ASN A 9 11.81 17.42 4.60
CA ASN A 9 12.41 16.51 5.58
C ASN A 9 11.43 15.46 6.13
N ASN A 10 10.12 15.62 5.87
CA ASN A 10 9.11 14.65 6.29
C ASN A 10 8.92 13.50 5.30
N PHE A 11 9.50 13.58 4.11
CA PHE A 11 9.43 12.51 3.11
C PHE A 11 10.46 11.41 3.40
N PHE A 12 10.07 10.14 3.25
CA PHE A 12 10.95 9.00 3.50
C PHE A 12 10.75 7.86 2.48
N GLY A 13 11.85 7.23 2.10
CA GLY A 13 11.86 6.04 1.25
C GLY A 13 11.48 6.28 -0.22
N ARG A 14 11.03 5.22 -0.91
CA ARG A 14 10.58 5.24 -2.32
C ARG A 14 11.61 5.75 -3.34
N ASN A 15 12.90 5.52 -3.05
CA ASN A 15 14.01 5.96 -3.89
C ASN A 15 14.00 5.28 -5.27
N ASP A 16 13.51 4.05 -5.35
CA ASP A 16 13.29 3.29 -6.58
C ASP A 16 12.33 4.02 -7.53
N ILE A 17 11.18 4.45 -7.03
CA ILE A 17 10.17 5.17 -7.84
C ILE A 17 10.67 6.56 -8.20
N LEU A 18 11.32 7.27 -7.26
CA LEU A 18 11.92 8.58 -7.55
C LEU A 18 13.02 8.49 -8.62
N ALA A 19 13.88 7.47 -8.54
CA ALA A 19 14.91 7.21 -9.54
C ALA A 19 14.30 6.91 -10.91
N LEU A 20 13.22 6.12 -10.94
CA LEU A 20 12.48 5.85 -12.17
C LEU A 20 11.90 7.13 -12.78
N LEU A 21 11.18 7.94 -12.01
CA LEU A 21 10.59 9.19 -12.49
C LEU A 21 11.66 10.14 -13.04
N LYS A 22 12.79 10.27 -12.34
CA LYS A 22 13.94 11.07 -12.81
C LYS A 22 14.51 10.53 -14.12
N LYS A 23 14.70 9.21 -14.22
CA LYS A 23 15.16 8.56 -15.45
C LYS A 23 14.21 8.80 -16.63
N ARG A 24 12.89 8.76 -16.41
CA ARG A 24 11.90 9.03 -17.47
C ARG A 24 11.85 10.50 -17.87
N ALA A 25 11.97 11.41 -16.91
CA ALA A 25 12.09 12.84 -17.19
C ALA A 25 13.37 13.16 -17.98
N ASP A 26 14.49 12.51 -17.69
CA ASP A 26 15.72 12.67 -18.47
C ASP A 26 15.58 12.08 -19.88
N GLY A 27 14.95 10.91 -20.00
CA GLY A 27 14.60 10.31 -21.29
C GLY A 27 13.79 11.26 -22.19
N LEU A 28 12.80 11.97 -21.62
CA LEU A 28 12.01 12.96 -22.36
C LEU A 28 12.90 14.04 -23.00
N ARG A 29 13.93 14.50 -22.30
CA ARG A 29 14.88 15.51 -22.81
C ARG A 29 15.71 14.98 -23.98
N LEU A 30 16.05 13.69 -23.94
CA LEU A 30 16.77 12.98 -24.99
C LEU A 30 15.85 12.51 -26.14
N GLY A 31 14.57 12.87 -26.13
CA GLY A 31 13.59 12.50 -27.14
C GLY A 31 12.99 11.09 -26.96
N TYR A 32 13.31 10.40 -25.86
CA TYR A 32 12.71 9.12 -25.49
C TYR A 32 11.62 9.31 -24.44
N ARG A 33 10.38 9.39 -24.91
CA ARG A 33 9.22 9.59 -24.03
C ARG A 33 8.64 8.28 -23.52
N GLN A 34 8.46 8.17 -22.21
CA GLN A 34 7.72 7.09 -21.57
C GLN A 34 6.86 7.64 -20.44
N ASN A 35 5.55 7.36 -20.47
CA ASN A 35 4.61 7.81 -19.45
C ASN A 35 4.64 6.86 -18.25
N VAL A 36 4.24 7.35 -17.08
CA VAL A 36 4.28 6.57 -15.83
C VAL A 36 2.93 6.60 -15.14
N ALA A 37 2.47 5.43 -14.68
CA ALA A 37 1.26 5.30 -13.88
C ALA A 37 1.64 4.81 -12.48
N ILE A 38 1.37 5.60 -11.45
CA ILE A 38 1.60 5.21 -10.04
C ILE A 38 0.27 4.85 -9.40
N ILE A 39 0.02 3.56 -9.25
CA ILE A 39 -1.23 3.06 -8.68
C ILE A 39 -0.98 2.47 -7.29
N GLY A 40 -1.91 2.65 -6.37
CA GLY A 40 -1.80 2.09 -5.02
C GLY A 40 -2.84 2.67 -4.10
N PRO A 41 -3.16 2.05 -2.96
CA PRO A 41 -4.23 2.50 -2.09
C PRO A 41 -4.05 3.94 -1.58
N SER A 42 -5.14 4.53 -1.07
CA SER A 42 -5.09 5.84 -0.40
C SER A 42 -4.07 5.83 0.74
N HIS A 43 -3.45 6.98 1.01
CA HIS A 43 -2.53 7.17 2.15
C HIS A 43 -1.19 6.37 2.10
N TYR A 44 -0.84 5.76 0.97
CA TYR A 44 0.44 5.06 0.78
C TYR A 44 1.61 5.99 0.36
N GLY A 45 1.34 7.28 0.17
CA GLY A 45 2.35 8.28 -0.15
C GLY A 45 2.51 8.63 -1.64
N LYS A 46 1.54 8.28 -2.50
CA LYS A 46 1.59 8.61 -3.95
C LYS A 46 1.82 10.10 -4.20
N THR A 47 0.96 10.94 -3.64
CA THR A 47 1.04 12.41 -3.77
C THR A 47 2.34 12.94 -3.16
N SER A 48 2.82 12.38 -2.05
CA SER A 48 4.13 12.70 -1.46
C SER A 48 5.30 12.41 -2.39
N VAL A 49 5.31 11.26 -3.07
CA VAL A 49 6.33 10.90 -4.08
C VAL A 49 6.30 11.90 -5.23
N ILE A 50 5.11 12.27 -5.71
CA ILE A 50 4.94 13.26 -6.77
C ILE A 50 5.50 14.62 -6.36
N HIS A 51 5.13 15.14 -5.18
CA HIS A 51 5.65 16.43 -4.72
C HIS A 51 7.17 16.39 -4.51
N ARG A 52 7.72 15.29 -4.01
CA ARG A 52 9.17 15.11 -3.88
C ARG A 52 9.86 15.06 -5.23
N PHE A 53 9.26 14.42 -6.23
CA PHE A 53 9.75 14.42 -7.59
C PHE A 53 9.78 15.83 -8.16
N ILE A 54 8.67 16.57 -8.07
CA ILE A 54 8.56 17.96 -8.55
C ILE A 54 9.62 18.85 -7.90
N SER A 55 9.80 18.76 -6.57
CA SER A 55 10.74 19.64 -5.85
C SER A 55 12.21 19.27 -6.04
N THR A 56 12.51 18.06 -6.53
CA THR A 56 13.88 17.59 -6.77
C THR A 56 14.18 17.38 -8.25
N LEU A 57 13.33 17.88 -9.14
CA LEU A 57 13.51 17.81 -10.58
C LEU A 57 14.66 18.75 -10.97
N PRO A 58 15.78 18.23 -11.53
CA PRO A 58 16.97 19.04 -11.76
C PRO A 58 16.94 19.79 -13.12
N PHE A 59 15.93 19.54 -13.95
CA PHE A 59 15.92 19.95 -15.36
C PHE A 59 15.15 21.24 -15.58
N LYS A 60 15.86 22.29 -16.02
CA LYS A 60 15.27 23.60 -16.34
C LYS A 60 14.48 23.63 -17.65
N ASP A 61 14.74 22.68 -18.55
CA ASP A 61 14.07 22.55 -19.85
C ASP A 61 12.78 21.71 -19.78
N THR A 62 12.33 21.37 -18.57
CA THR A 62 11.08 20.66 -18.32
C THR A 62 10.23 21.41 -17.30
N VAL A 63 8.91 21.42 -17.49
CA VAL A 63 7.97 22.11 -16.60
C VAL A 63 6.94 21.12 -16.05
N PRO A 64 7.03 20.75 -14.75
CA PRO A 64 6.04 19.89 -14.12
C PRO A 64 4.77 20.67 -13.76
N VAL A 65 3.64 20.21 -14.30
CA VAL A 65 2.31 20.76 -14.05
C VAL A 65 1.50 19.73 -13.28
N TYR A 66 1.19 20.03 -12.03
CA TYR A 66 0.43 19.14 -11.13
C TYR A 66 -1.03 19.54 -11.05
N ILE A 67 -1.94 18.59 -11.29
CA ILE A 67 -3.39 18.78 -11.20
C ILE A 67 -3.99 17.61 -10.42
N GLU A 68 -4.68 17.92 -9.32
CA GLU A 68 -5.52 16.95 -8.61
C GLU A 68 -6.92 16.89 -9.23
N VAL A 69 -7.32 15.72 -9.72
CA VAL A 69 -8.66 15.52 -10.29
C VAL A 69 -9.67 15.33 -9.15
N LYS A 70 -10.64 16.23 -9.05
CA LYS A 70 -11.72 16.21 -8.04
C LYS A 70 -13.06 15.90 -8.69
N ARG A 71 -14.02 15.43 -7.88
CA ARG A 71 -15.41 15.14 -8.30
C ARG A 71 -16.27 16.38 -8.59
N GLN A 72 -15.64 17.53 -8.89
CA GLN A 72 -16.30 18.83 -9.06
C GLN A 72 -16.74 19.09 -10.52
N GLY A 73 -16.62 18.08 -11.40
CA GLY A 73 -16.96 18.17 -12.82
C GLY A 73 -15.89 18.81 -13.70
N PHE A 74 -16.11 18.76 -15.01
CA PHE A 74 -15.15 19.22 -16.01
C PHE A 74 -14.81 20.72 -15.97
N PRO A 75 -15.76 21.67 -15.81
CA PRO A 75 -15.43 23.10 -15.82
C PRO A 75 -14.43 23.50 -14.73
N VAL A 76 -14.59 22.97 -13.51
CA VAL A 76 -13.66 23.23 -12.39
C VAL A 76 -12.30 22.59 -12.64
N PHE A 77 -12.26 21.41 -13.26
CA PHE A 77 -11.01 20.80 -13.69
C PHE A 77 -10.30 21.66 -14.74
N ALA A 78 -11.04 22.17 -15.74
CA ALA A 78 -10.51 22.98 -16.81
C ALA A 78 -9.85 24.26 -16.30
N GLU A 79 -10.53 24.99 -15.41
CA GLU A 79 -10.00 26.18 -14.75
C GLU A 79 -8.70 25.88 -14.01
N LYS A 80 -8.68 24.81 -13.20
CA LYS A 80 -7.47 24.40 -12.46
C LYS A 80 -6.33 23.99 -13.38
N PHE A 81 -6.63 23.27 -14.46
CA PHE A 81 -5.62 22.85 -15.44
C PHE A 81 -4.98 24.05 -16.12
N ILE A 82 -5.80 24.99 -16.60
CA ILE A 82 -5.33 26.23 -17.24
C ILE A 82 -4.49 27.05 -16.26
N SER A 83 -5.01 27.30 -15.07
CA SER A 83 -4.30 28.11 -14.06
C SER A 83 -2.96 27.48 -13.65
N ALA A 84 -2.93 26.16 -13.41
CA ALA A 84 -1.70 25.46 -13.08
C ALA A 84 -0.68 25.49 -14.22
N LEU A 85 -1.14 25.29 -15.46
CA LEU A 85 -0.29 25.34 -16.65
C LEU A 85 0.32 26.74 -16.83
N LEU A 86 -0.52 27.78 -16.88
CA LEU A 86 -0.06 29.15 -17.10
C LEU A 86 0.87 29.61 -15.98
N PHE A 87 0.51 29.36 -14.72
CA PHE A 87 1.35 29.72 -13.57
C PHE A 87 2.74 29.08 -13.67
N LYS A 88 2.82 27.77 -13.95
CA LYS A 88 4.10 27.06 -14.01
C LYS A 88 4.98 27.50 -15.18
N TYR A 89 4.39 27.80 -16.33
CA TYR A 89 5.15 28.27 -17.48
C TYR A 89 5.60 29.72 -17.31
N LEU A 90 4.74 30.60 -16.77
CA LEU A 90 5.12 31.99 -16.45
C LEU A 90 6.27 32.03 -15.44
N ASP A 91 6.20 31.23 -14.37
CA ASP A 91 7.27 31.10 -13.37
C ASP A 91 8.57 30.59 -14.02
N ALA A 92 8.48 29.61 -14.93
CA ALA A 92 9.63 29.08 -15.65
C ALA A 92 10.28 30.08 -16.63
N VAL A 93 9.51 31.05 -17.16
CA VAL A 93 10.03 32.16 -17.98
C VAL A 93 10.28 33.44 -17.15
N GLU A 94 10.44 33.28 -15.83
CA GLU A 94 10.81 34.33 -14.86
C GLU A 94 9.77 35.46 -14.68
N TYR A 95 8.49 35.17 -14.90
CA TYR A 95 7.37 36.07 -14.60
C TYR A 95 6.58 35.59 -13.38
N LYS A 96 6.52 36.43 -12.35
CA LYS A 96 5.74 36.15 -11.14
C LYS A 96 4.32 36.69 -11.30
N ALA A 97 3.36 35.79 -11.47
CA ALA A 97 1.96 36.13 -11.30
C ALA A 97 1.62 36.25 -9.81
N MET A 98 0.96 37.34 -9.42
CA MET A 98 0.55 37.58 -8.03
C MET A 98 -0.81 36.92 -7.72
N ASP A 99 -1.69 36.82 -8.72
CA ASP A 99 -2.99 36.17 -8.62
C ASP A 99 -3.36 35.35 -9.88
N ALA A 100 -4.43 34.57 -9.78
CA ALA A 100 -4.93 33.74 -10.88
C ALA A 100 -5.62 34.54 -12.00
N GLY A 101 -6.15 35.72 -11.70
CA GLY A 101 -6.85 36.59 -12.65
C GLY A 101 -5.92 37.27 -13.65
N GLU A 102 -4.66 37.48 -13.26
CA GLU A 102 -3.61 38.06 -14.10
C GLU A 102 -2.94 37.04 -15.05
N LEU A 103 -3.17 35.73 -14.86
CA LEU A 103 -2.44 34.69 -15.60
C LEU A 103 -2.64 34.80 -17.12
N VAL A 104 -3.87 35.04 -17.56
CA VAL A 104 -4.21 35.10 -18.99
C VAL A 104 -3.70 36.39 -19.64
N SER A 105 -3.71 37.51 -18.91
CA SER A 105 -3.17 38.78 -19.41
C SER A 105 -1.66 38.70 -19.53
N LEU A 106 -0.95 38.23 -18.50
CA LEU A 106 0.50 38.02 -18.52
C LEU A 106 0.93 37.02 -19.61
N ALA A 107 0.18 35.92 -19.76
CA ALA A 107 0.43 34.94 -20.82
C ALA A 107 0.23 35.53 -22.23
N SER A 108 -0.60 36.55 -22.41
CA SER A 108 -0.83 37.15 -23.73
C SER A 108 0.43 37.81 -24.31
N ASP A 109 1.38 38.22 -23.47
CA ASP A 109 2.62 38.87 -23.91
C ASP A 109 3.70 37.85 -24.33
N ARG A 110 3.85 36.74 -23.59
CA ARG A 110 4.92 35.75 -23.78
C ARG A 110 4.49 34.46 -24.47
N MET A 111 3.22 34.11 -24.35
CA MET A 111 2.61 32.89 -24.91
C MET A 111 1.28 33.23 -25.60
N PRO A 112 1.29 34.12 -26.61
CA PRO A 112 0.08 34.70 -27.20
C PRO A 112 -0.86 33.65 -27.82
N LYS A 113 -0.33 32.57 -28.43
CA LYS A 113 -1.14 31.47 -28.98
C LYS A 113 -1.80 30.70 -27.85
N THR A 114 -1.06 30.41 -26.78
CA THR A 114 -1.60 29.75 -25.58
C THR A 114 -2.71 30.59 -24.94
N ALA A 115 -2.50 31.89 -24.74
CA ALA A 115 -3.51 32.78 -24.18
C ALA A 115 -4.77 32.88 -25.06
N LYS A 116 -4.60 32.90 -26.39
CA LYS A 116 -5.73 32.85 -27.34
C LYS A 116 -6.50 31.52 -27.24
N ALA A 117 -5.79 30.40 -27.14
CA ALA A 117 -6.40 29.08 -26.98
C ALA A 117 -7.18 28.98 -25.66
N VAL A 118 -6.63 29.52 -24.56
CA VAL A 118 -7.30 29.60 -23.26
C VAL A 118 -8.61 30.37 -23.35
N LYS A 119 -8.61 31.57 -23.94
CA LYS A 119 -9.84 32.37 -24.15
C LYS A 119 -10.89 31.62 -24.98
N ALA A 120 -10.46 30.84 -25.98
CA ALA A 120 -11.36 30.00 -26.77
C ALA A 120 -11.96 28.85 -25.96
N ILE A 121 -11.18 28.20 -25.09
CA ILE A 121 -11.65 27.15 -24.18
C ILE A 121 -12.69 27.71 -23.21
N GLU A 122 -12.42 28.85 -22.58
CA GLU A 122 -13.37 29.51 -21.67
C GLU A 122 -14.69 29.83 -22.36
N ALA A 123 -14.64 30.31 -23.61
CA ALA A 123 -15.84 30.55 -24.42
C ALA A 123 -16.62 29.26 -24.71
N LEU A 124 -15.94 28.14 -24.99
CA LEU A 124 -16.57 26.83 -25.20
C LEU A 124 -17.24 26.32 -23.92
N ILE A 125 -16.61 26.48 -22.76
CA ILE A 125 -17.17 26.09 -21.46
C ILE A 125 -18.42 26.94 -21.15
N LYS A 126 -18.35 28.27 -21.34
CA LYS A 126 -19.51 29.17 -21.16
C LYS A 126 -20.67 28.81 -22.10
N ALA A 127 -20.36 28.31 -23.29
CA ALA A 127 -21.35 27.84 -24.27
C ALA A 127 -21.84 26.39 -24.02
N GLY A 128 -21.41 25.72 -22.94
CA GLY A 128 -21.78 24.34 -22.60
C GLY A 128 -21.18 23.26 -23.53
N LYS A 129 -20.20 23.60 -24.37
CA LYS A 129 -19.58 22.69 -25.35
C LYS A 129 -18.43 21.89 -24.72
N ASN A 130 -18.73 21.14 -23.67
CA ASN A 130 -17.73 20.48 -22.80
C ASN A 130 -16.78 19.53 -23.56
N LEU A 131 -17.26 18.69 -24.49
CA LEU A 131 -16.38 17.79 -25.25
C LEU A 131 -15.35 18.56 -26.11
N LYS A 132 -15.77 19.68 -26.73
CA LYS A 132 -14.87 20.51 -27.55
C LYS A 132 -13.86 21.23 -26.67
N ALA A 133 -14.30 21.76 -25.53
CA ALA A 133 -13.42 22.36 -24.54
C ALA A 133 -12.41 21.33 -23.99
N TYR A 134 -12.85 20.11 -23.71
CA TYR A 134 -12.01 19.02 -23.22
C TYR A 134 -10.87 18.71 -24.18
N ARG A 135 -11.19 18.55 -25.47
CA ARG A 135 -10.19 18.37 -26.53
C ARG A 135 -9.19 19.53 -26.57
N ALA A 136 -9.68 20.76 -26.60
CA ALA A 136 -8.83 21.95 -26.68
C ALA A 136 -7.92 22.12 -25.44
N ILE A 137 -8.35 21.72 -24.24
CA ILE A 137 -7.49 21.76 -23.04
C ILE A 137 -6.29 20.85 -23.17
N PHE A 138 -6.49 19.63 -23.65
CA PHE A 138 -5.39 18.68 -23.81
C PHE A 138 -4.47 19.01 -24.99
N GLU A 139 -4.83 19.96 -25.86
CA GLU A 139 -3.93 20.54 -26.88
C GLU A 139 -2.99 21.63 -26.31
N LEU A 140 -3.33 22.23 -25.17
CA LEU A 140 -2.54 23.32 -24.58
C LEU A 140 -1.07 22.95 -24.31
N PRO A 141 -0.73 21.75 -23.78
CA PRO A 141 0.68 21.37 -23.57
C PRO A 141 1.53 21.45 -24.85
N SER A 142 0.96 21.11 -26.01
CA SER A 142 1.67 21.23 -27.30
C SER A 142 1.80 22.68 -27.74
N THR A 143 0.73 23.47 -27.54
CA THR A 143 0.73 24.90 -27.88
C THR A 143 1.81 25.63 -27.09
N VAL A 144 1.87 25.41 -25.78
CA VAL A 144 2.84 26.09 -24.92
C VAL A 144 4.28 25.62 -25.19
N TYR A 145 4.49 24.34 -25.48
CA TYR A 145 5.79 23.83 -25.91
C TYR A 145 6.26 24.52 -27.20
N SER A 146 5.37 24.69 -28.18
CA SER A 146 5.71 25.34 -29.45
C SER A 146 6.10 26.82 -29.30
N GLU A 147 5.67 27.48 -28.23
CA GLU A 147 5.98 28.89 -27.94
C GLU A 147 7.21 29.04 -27.05
N THR A 148 7.43 28.13 -26.10
CA THR A 148 8.45 28.27 -25.05
C THR A 148 9.65 27.36 -25.23
N GLY A 149 9.53 26.27 -25.99
CA GLY A 149 10.53 25.20 -26.09
C GLY A 149 10.69 24.35 -24.83
N LEU A 150 9.93 24.62 -23.76
CA LEU A 150 10.01 23.92 -22.49
C LEU A 150 9.08 22.71 -22.48
N ARG A 151 9.60 21.53 -22.16
CA ARG A 151 8.85 20.27 -22.26
C ARG A 151 7.88 20.07 -21.09
N PRO A 152 6.57 19.89 -21.31
CA PRO A 152 5.63 19.67 -20.23
C PRO A 152 5.74 18.27 -19.63
N ILE A 153 5.68 18.20 -18.30
CA ILE A 153 5.39 16.97 -17.55
C ILE A 153 4.02 17.17 -16.89
N ILE A 154 2.98 16.57 -17.47
CA ILE A 154 1.60 16.70 -16.99
C ILE A 154 1.31 15.60 -15.97
N ILE A 155 0.99 16.01 -14.74
CA ILE A 155 0.75 15.11 -13.62
C ILE A 155 -0.73 15.19 -13.23
N LEU A 156 -1.46 14.09 -13.44
CA LEU A 156 -2.88 13.96 -13.11
C LEU A 156 -3.05 13.08 -11.87
N ASP A 157 -3.24 13.71 -10.71
CA ASP A 157 -3.49 12.99 -9.45
C ASP A 157 -4.95 12.53 -9.36
N GLU A 158 -5.17 11.28 -8.94
CA GLU A 158 -6.47 10.60 -8.92
C GLU A 158 -7.18 10.59 -10.30
N PHE A 159 -6.42 10.27 -11.36
CA PHE A 159 -6.85 10.37 -12.77
C PHE A 159 -8.11 9.56 -13.11
N HIS A 160 -8.40 8.49 -12.34
CA HIS A 160 -9.59 7.67 -12.55
C HIS A 160 -10.89 8.48 -12.46
N ARG A 161 -10.88 9.60 -11.71
CA ARG A 161 -12.02 10.50 -11.53
C ARG A 161 -12.39 11.31 -12.77
N ILE A 162 -11.61 11.23 -13.85
CA ILE A 162 -12.00 11.79 -15.15
C ILE A 162 -13.31 11.15 -15.65
N SER A 163 -13.65 9.93 -15.20
CA SER A 163 -14.97 9.33 -15.45
C SER A 163 -16.14 10.20 -14.98
N ASP A 164 -15.92 11.02 -13.96
CA ASP A 164 -16.95 11.79 -13.28
C ASP A 164 -17.24 13.12 -13.99
N PHE A 165 -16.57 13.40 -15.12
CA PHE A 165 -16.73 14.64 -15.88
C PHE A 165 -18.02 14.72 -16.69
N GLY A 166 -18.72 13.60 -16.88
CA GLY A 166 -19.90 13.53 -17.75
C GLY A 166 -19.58 13.74 -19.23
N ILE A 167 -18.35 13.39 -19.65
CA ILE A 167 -17.89 13.45 -21.03
C ILE A 167 -17.79 12.02 -21.55
N GLU A 168 -18.50 11.74 -22.64
CA GLU A 168 -18.45 10.46 -23.34
C GLU A 168 -17.03 10.19 -23.85
N ASP A 169 -16.54 8.96 -23.63
CA ASP A 169 -15.22 8.50 -24.08
C ASP A 169 -14.02 9.39 -23.68
N ALA A 170 -14.12 10.10 -22.54
CA ALA A 170 -13.09 11.02 -22.06
C ALA A 170 -11.68 10.41 -22.07
N PHE A 171 -11.52 9.16 -21.60
CA PHE A 171 -10.23 8.47 -21.59
C PHE A 171 -9.71 8.13 -22.99
N ALA A 172 -10.59 7.73 -23.92
CA ALA A 172 -10.16 7.44 -25.29
C ALA A 172 -9.69 8.71 -26.01
N GLU A 173 -10.38 9.84 -25.79
CA GLU A 173 -9.97 11.15 -26.27
C GLU A 173 -8.63 11.59 -25.66
N LEU A 174 -8.47 11.47 -24.34
CA LEU A 174 -7.18 11.71 -23.67
C LEU A 174 -6.06 10.85 -24.27
N GLY A 175 -6.34 9.57 -24.54
CA GLY A 175 -5.39 8.63 -25.15
C GLY A 175 -4.86 9.11 -26.51
N LYS A 176 -5.72 9.71 -27.35
CA LYS A 176 -5.31 10.29 -28.64
C LYS A 176 -4.29 11.41 -28.46
N PHE A 177 -4.52 12.31 -27.50
CA PHE A 177 -3.57 13.40 -27.21
C PHE A 177 -2.25 12.87 -26.67
N ILE A 178 -2.30 11.96 -25.69
CA ILE A 178 -1.09 11.34 -25.13
C ILE A 178 -0.27 10.65 -26.24
N MET A 179 -0.91 10.06 -27.25
CA MET A 179 -0.20 9.41 -28.36
C MET A 179 0.51 10.41 -29.28
N LEU A 180 -0.13 11.53 -29.61
CA LEU A 180 0.39 12.51 -30.56
C LEU A 180 1.48 13.41 -29.97
N GLN A 181 1.43 13.66 -28.65
CA GLN A 181 2.33 14.58 -27.97
C GLN A 181 3.64 13.93 -27.56
N LYS A 182 4.61 13.90 -28.49
CA LYS A 182 5.94 13.31 -28.25
C LYS A 182 6.79 14.13 -27.28
N ASP A 183 6.54 15.42 -27.17
CA ASP A 183 7.28 16.35 -26.30
C ASP A 183 6.68 16.49 -24.89
N THR A 184 5.57 15.79 -24.60
CA THR A 184 4.85 15.84 -23.33
C THR A 184 4.89 14.50 -22.63
N MET A 185 5.44 14.44 -21.41
CA MET A 185 5.34 13.26 -20.55
C MET A 185 4.10 13.36 -19.67
N TYR A 186 3.40 12.24 -19.51
CA TYR A 186 2.28 12.11 -18.58
C TYR A 186 2.66 11.23 -17.38
N ILE A 187 2.32 11.71 -16.19
CA ILE A 187 2.35 10.93 -14.96
C ILE A 187 0.93 10.90 -14.42
N VAL A 188 0.39 9.71 -14.20
CA VAL A 188 -0.96 9.55 -13.64
C VAL A 188 -0.91 8.78 -12.34
N THR A 189 -1.76 9.13 -11.38
CA THR A 189 -1.86 8.39 -10.10
C THR A 189 -3.29 7.97 -9.81
N SER A 190 -3.47 6.86 -9.10
CA SER A 190 -4.82 6.42 -8.69
C SER A 190 -4.82 5.66 -7.38
N SER A 191 -5.77 6.00 -6.50
CA SER A 191 -6.14 5.20 -5.33
C SER A 191 -6.98 3.96 -5.66
N GLN A 192 -7.69 3.96 -6.80
CA GLN A 192 -8.50 2.84 -7.26
C GLN A 192 -7.69 1.95 -8.22
N ILE A 193 -7.01 0.94 -7.67
CA ILE A 193 -6.06 0.09 -8.41
C ILE A 193 -6.74 -0.64 -9.58
N ASN A 194 -7.84 -1.35 -9.30
CA ASN A 194 -8.53 -2.16 -10.32
C ASN A 194 -9.12 -1.28 -11.42
N GLN A 195 -9.77 -0.17 -11.04
CA GLN A 195 -10.32 0.79 -12.00
C GLN A 195 -9.22 1.40 -12.87
N ALA A 196 -8.09 1.79 -12.28
CA ALA A 196 -6.96 2.35 -13.02
C ALA A 196 -6.36 1.33 -14.00
N LYS A 197 -6.18 0.07 -13.57
CA LYS A 197 -5.70 -1.01 -14.45
C LYS A 197 -6.65 -1.25 -15.62
N SER A 198 -7.97 -1.30 -15.39
CA SER A 198 -8.97 -1.40 -16.48
C SER A 198 -8.89 -0.20 -17.41
N ILE A 199 -8.83 1.04 -16.90
CA ILE A 199 -8.71 2.23 -17.75
C ILE A 199 -7.44 2.18 -18.61
N LEU A 200 -6.30 1.83 -18.01
CA LEU A 200 -5.01 1.74 -18.70
C LEU A 200 -4.99 0.63 -19.76
N ALA A 201 -5.57 -0.54 -19.46
CA ALA A 201 -5.58 -1.69 -20.36
C ALA A 201 -6.63 -1.58 -21.48
N GLU A 202 -7.82 -1.08 -21.18
CA GLU A 202 -8.98 -1.13 -22.10
C GLU A 202 -9.20 0.21 -22.78
N LYS A 203 -9.37 1.29 -22.00
CA LYS A 203 -9.78 2.61 -22.51
C LYS A 203 -8.62 3.42 -23.08
N LEU A 204 -7.42 3.15 -22.60
CA LEU A 204 -6.16 3.67 -23.11
C LEU A 204 -5.39 2.61 -23.91
N SER A 205 -6.06 1.58 -24.42
CA SER A 205 -5.45 0.48 -25.17
C SER A 205 -4.62 0.91 -26.39
N LEU A 206 -4.97 2.04 -27.03
CA LEU A 206 -4.14 2.65 -28.09
C LEU A 206 -2.72 3.02 -27.61
N LEU A 207 -2.52 3.04 -26.29
CA LEU A 207 -1.25 3.31 -25.61
C LEU A 207 -0.62 2.04 -25.01
N PHE A 208 -0.98 0.82 -25.45
CA PHE A 208 -0.36 -0.41 -24.96
C PHE A 208 1.19 -0.30 -25.05
N GLY A 209 1.86 -0.33 -23.90
CA GLY A 209 3.32 -0.14 -23.76
C GLY A 209 3.81 1.29 -23.50
N ASN A 210 2.97 2.32 -23.60
CA ASN A 210 3.36 3.72 -23.34
C ASN A 210 3.35 4.12 -21.86
N PHE A 211 2.63 3.38 -21.01
CA PHE A 211 2.64 3.58 -19.56
C PHE A 211 3.42 2.47 -18.86
N GLU A 212 4.46 2.86 -18.13
CA GLU A 212 5.10 2.01 -17.14
C GLU A 212 4.31 2.09 -15.83
N ILE A 213 3.75 0.95 -15.41
CA ILE A 213 2.91 0.87 -14.21
C ILE A 213 3.78 0.56 -12.99
N CYS A 214 3.74 1.46 -12.01
CA CYS A 214 4.39 1.32 -10.72
C CYS A 214 3.33 1.13 -9.63
N GLU A 215 3.33 -0.03 -8.99
CA GLU A 215 2.44 -0.30 -7.87
C GLU A 215 3.09 0.15 -6.55
N LEU A 216 2.51 1.16 -5.92
CA LEU A 216 2.94 1.64 -4.61
C LEU A 216 2.25 0.82 -3.52
N GLY A 217 3.01 -0.10 -2.90
CA GLY A 217 2.60 -0.89 -1.75
C GLY A 217 2.92 -0.22 -0.40
N THR A 218 2.74 -0.94 0.71
CA THR A 218 3.25 -0.50 2.02
C THR A 218 4.78 -0.48 2.03
N PHE A 219 5.39 -0.02 3.13
CA PHE A 219 6.82 -0.24 3.33
C PHE A 219 7.07 -1.72 3.63
N ASP A 220 8.14 -2.28 3.06
CA ASP A 220 8.66 -3.55 3.56
C ASP A 220 9.14 -3.40 5.02
N ALA A 221 9.34 -4.52 5.71
CA ALA A 221 9.70 -4.50 7.12
C ALA A 221 10.96 -3.67 7.39
N ARG A 222 11.96 -3.72 6.50
CA ARG A 222 13.23 -2.98 6.65
C ARG A 222 13.00 -1.48 6.56
N THR A 223 12.31 -1.06 5.51
CA THR A 223 11.97 0.34 5.24
C THR A 223 11.07 0.89 6.33
N ALA A 224 10.11 0.09 6.83
CA ALA A 224 9.22 0.49 7.92
C ALA A 224 9.99 0.68 9.24
N SER A 225 10.90 -0.23 9.60
CA SER A 225 11.73 -0.06 10.80
C SER A 225 12.68 1.14 10.68
N GLN A 226 13.26 1.37 9.49
CA GLN A 226 14.07 2.56 9.25
C GLN A 226 13.24 3.85 9.33
N PHE A 227 11.99 3.83 8.83
CA PHE A 227 11.05 4.94 8.96
C PHE A 227 10.77 5.27 10.43
N VAL A 228 10.48 4.24 11.24
CA VAL A 228 10.26 4.39 12.70
C VAL A 228 11.48 5.02 13.37
N ARG A 229 12.68 4.51 13.11
CA ARG A 229 13.93 5.03 13.69
C ARG A 229 14.19 6.49 13.25
N ALA A 230 14.02 6.79 11.97
CA ALA A 230 14.24 8.13 11.42
C ALA A 230 13.26 9.16 12.01
N ARG A 231 12.02 8.76 12.31
CA ARG A 231 11.00 9.64 12.88
C ARG A 231 11.16 9.88 14.39
N LEU A 232 11.57 8.87 15.15
CA LEU A 232 11.68 8.97 16.61
C LEU A 232 12.93 9.74 17.07
N GLY A 233 14.01 9.71 16.31
CA GLY A 233 15.24 10.44 16.64
C GLY A 233 15.89 9.99 17.96
N ILE A 234 15.52 10.64 19.08
CA ILE A 234 16.29 10.75 20.34
C ILE A 234 15.85 9.74 21.43
N GLY A 235 14.79 8.95 21.24
CA GLY A 235 14.37 7.91 22.18
C GLY A 235 14.25 6.54 21.50
N PRO A 236 15.08 5.54 21.83
CA PRO A 236 14.95 4.23 21.21
C PRO A 236 13.68 3.54 21.72
N LEU A 237 12.78 3.24 20.81
CA LEU A 237 11.73 2.26 21.07
C LEU A 237 12.40 0.86 21.05
N PRO A 238 12.14 -0.02 22.04
CA PRO A 238 12.61 -1.41 22.04
C PRO A 238 12.32 -2.11 20.72
N ARG A 239 13.24 -3.00 20.29
CA ARG A 239 13.15 -3.68 18.99
C ARG A 239 11.82 -4.41 18.82
N GLU A 240 11.36 -5.05 19.89
CA GLU A 240 10.11 -5.82 19.92
C GLU A 240 8.89 -4.93 19.67
N LEU A 241 8.92 -3.69 20.14
CA LEU A 241 7.86 -2.71 19.92
C LEU A 241 7.94 -2.09 18.51
N VAL A 242 9.14 -1.94 17.95
CA VAL A 242 9.30 -1.57 16.53
C VAL A 242 8.72 -2.69 15.64
N ASP A 243 9.09 -3.93 15.91
CA ASP A 243 8.62 -5.10 15.17
C ASP A 243 7.08 -5.25 15.28
N PHE A 244 6.53 -4.99 16.48
CA PHE A 244 5.08 -4.89 16.69
C PHE A 244 4.45 -3.81 15.81
N LEU A 245 4.97 -2.58 15.82
CA LEU A 245 4.41 -1.48 15.02
C LEU A 245 4.43 -1.80 13.52
N VAL A 246 5.53 -2.39 13.03
CA VAL A 246 5.68 -2.79 11.63
C VAL A 246 4.67 -3.88 11.27
N ALA A 247 4.53 -4.93 12.08
CA ALA A 247 3.57 -6.01 11.83
C ALA A 247 2.11 -5.56 11.97
N PHE A 248 1.81 -4.74 12.98
CA PHE A 248 0.47 -4.24 13.26
C PHE A 248 -0.03 -3.29 12.17
N SER A 249 0.84 -2.38 11.72
CA SER A 249 0.52 -1.43 10.63
C SER A 249 0.70 -2.03 9.24
N ASP A 250 1.27 -3.23 9.12
CA ASP A 250 1.69 -3.83 7.84
C ASP A 250 2.64 -2.93 7.02
N GLY A 251 3.41 -2.09 7.71
CA GLY A 251 4.27 -1.08 7.10
C GLY A 251 3.51 0.10 6.46
N HIS A 252 2.24 0.32 6.79
CA HIS A 252 1.44 1.39 6.23
C HIS A 252 1.97 2.77 6.64
N PRO A 253 2.42 3.64 5.69
CA PRO A 253 3.11 4.89 6.03
C PRO A 253 2.27 5.84 6.90
N PHE A 254 1.00 6.06 6.54
CA PHE A 254 0.09 6.93 7.32
C PHE A 254 -0.15 6.44 8.75
N TYR A 255 -0.37 5.14 8.97
CA TYR A 255 -0.56 4.61 10.32
C TYR A 255 0.69 4.75 11.16
N LEU A 256 1.85 4.40 10.61
CA LEU A 256 3.13 4.61 11.29
C LEU A 256 3.31 6.09 11.63
N ASP A 257 3.08 7.01 10.69
CA ASP A 257 3.26 8.45 10.95
C ASP A 257 2.32 8.96 12.05
N CYS A 258 1.03 8.59 12.03
CA CYS A 258 0.07 8.96 13.08
C CYS A 258 0.47 8.42 14.46
N ILE A 259 0.86 7.14 14.54
CA ILE A 259 1.28 6.51 15.79
C ILE A 259 2.55 7.18 16.33
N LEU A 260 3.55 7.39 15.47
CA LEU A 260 4.85 7.95 15.85
C LEU A 260 4.74 9.43 16.24
N LEU A 261 3.89 10.22 15.57
CA LEU A 261 3.61 11.60 15.99
C LEU A 261 2.98 11.64 17.38
N SER A 262 1.96 10.81 17.64
CA SER A 262 1.35 10.71 18.96
C SER A 262 2.35 10.23 20.02
N LEU A 263 3.21 9.28 19.69
CA LEU A 263 4.26 8.79 20.58
C LEU A 263 5.29 9.87 20.91
N CYS A 264 5.76 10.61 19.90
CA CYS A 264 6.67 11.74 20.09
C CYS A 264 6.07 12.81 21.01
N ASP A 265 4.78 13.11 20.88
CA ASP A 265 4.10 14.07 21.74
C ASP A 265 4.02 13.58 23.20
N GLN A 266 3.78 12.28 23.43
CA GLN A 266 3.81 11.69 24.78
C GLN A 266 5.22 11.73 25.40
N ILE A 267 6.26 11.44 24.61
CA ILE A 267 7.66 11.49 25.06
C ILE A 267 8.05 12.93 25.44
N ARG A 268 7.74 13.92 24.59
CA ARG A 268 8.00 15.34 24.88
C ARG A 268 7.21 15.86 26.08
N GLY A 269 6.03 15.28 26.34
CA GLY A 269 5.17 15.60 27.47
C GLY A 269 5.63 15.06 28.83
N GLY A 270 6.78 14.39 28.91
CA GLY A 270 7.40 13.96 30.17
C GLY A 270 7.52 12.45 30.38
N ALA A 271 7.26 11.61 29.36
CA ALA A 271 7.59 10.18 29.46
C ALA A 271 9.11 9.98 29.32
N ALA A 272 9.75 9.35 30.31
CA ALA A 272 11.20 9.18 30.36
C ALA A 272 11.73 8.18 29.30
N THR A 273 10.90 7.21 28.89
CA THR A 273 11.26 6.17 27.90
C THR A 273 10.03 5.72 27.12
N ALA A 274 10.20 5.37 25.85
CA ALA A 274 9.14 4.79 25.03
C ALA A 274 8.97 3.29 25.38
N ASP A 275 7.91 2.96 26.11
CA ASP A 275 7.57 1.61 26.54
C ASP A 275 6.15 1.21 26.09
N THR A 276 5.73 -0.01 26.45
CA THR A 276 4.38 -0.52 26.16
C THR A 276 3.28 0.41 26.68
N GLU A 277 3.51 1.05 27.82
CA GLU A 277 2.54 1.94 28.44
C GLU A 277 2.34 3.23 27.66
N THR A 278 3.45 3.85 27.28
CA THR A 278 3.47 5.07 26.47
C THR A 278 2.83 4.79 25.12
N LEU A 279 3.13 3.63 24.52
CA LEU A 279 2.54 3.22 23.26
C LEU A 279 1.02 2.99 23.38
N ALA A 280 0.54 2.33 24.43
CA ALA A 280 -0.89 2.13 24.67
C ALA A 280 -1.64 3.46 24.85
N LYS A 281 -1.03 4.44 25.55
CA LYS A 281 -1.57 5.80 25.65
C LYS A 281 -1.65 6.50 24.29
N SER A 282 -0.62 6.38 23.45
CA SER A 282 -0.64 6.90 22.09
C SER A 282 -1.76 6.29 21.25
N PHE A 283 -1.96 4.96 21.33
CA PHE A 283 -3.09 4.29 20.69
C PHE A 283 -4.45 4.83 21.17
N THR A 284 -4.61 5.06 22.48
CA THR A 284 -5.82 5.67 23.03
C THR A 284 -6.07 7.06 22.43
N GLY A 285 -5.04 7.90 22.35
CA GLY A 285 -5.17 9.24 21.79
C GLY A 285 -5.57 9.25 20.30
N ILE A 286 -5.06 8.31 19.49
CA ILE A 286 -5.32 8.33 18.04
C ILE A 286 -6.52 7.48 17.61
N LEU A 287 -6.79 6.35 18.28
CA LEU A 287 -7.87 5.40 17.93
C LEU A 287 -9.12 5.59 18.76
N PHE A 288 -9.00 5.92 20.06
CA PHE A 288 -10.16 5.96 20.96
C PHE A 288 -10.72 7.37 21.14
N ASP A 289 -9.89 8.41 21.23
CA ASP A 289 -10.40 9.79 21.38
C ASP A 289 -11.24 10.22 20.15
N SER A 290 -12.36 10.92 20.38
CA SER A 290 -13.20 11.49 19.30
C SER A 290 -12.44 12.48 18.42
N LYS A 291 -11.40 13.12 18.98
CA LYS A 291 -10.47 13.99 18.25
C LYS A 291 -9.26 13.26 17.66
N GLY A 292 -9.11 11.98 17.95
CA GLY A 292 -8.03 11.15 17.41
C GLY A 292 -8.14 11.03 15.88
N ILE A 293 -7.01 11.22 15.20
CA ILE A 293 -6.94 11.28 13.73
C ILE A 293 -7.45 9.98 13.09
N LEU A 294 -7.03 8.83 13.62
CA LEU A 294 -7.46 7.53 13.10
C LEU A 294 -8.91 7.24 13.46
N ASN A 295 -9.36 7.64 14.65
CA ASN A 295 -10.77 7.53 15.01
C ASN A 295 -11.66 8.31 14.04
N GLN A 296 -11.34 9.58 13.75
CA GLN A 296 -12.08 10.40 12.79
C GLN A 296 -12.06 9.81 11.39
N HIS A 297 -10.88 9.34 10.95
CA HIS A 297 -10.73 8.69 9.65
C HIS A 297 -11.64 7.46 9.53
N PHE A 298 -11.59 6.55 10.50
CA PHE A 298 -12.39 5.33 10.50
C PHE A 298 -13.89 5.57 10.71
N SER A 299 -14.27 6.55 11.55
CA SER A 299 -15.66 6.99 11.65
C SER A 299 -16.18 7.50 10.30
N GLY A 300 -15.38 8.30 9.57
CA GLY A 300 -15.73 8.76 8.23
C GLY A 300 -15.89 7.62 7.22
N VAL A 301 -15.04 6.59 7.31
CA VAL A 301 -15.16 5.37 6.50
C VAL A 301 -16.47 4.65 6.79
N VAL A 302 -16.78 4.39 8.07
CA VAL A 302 -18.01 3.69 8.47
C VAL A 302 -19.24 4.47 8.02
N MET A 303 -19.29 5.79 8.26
CA MET A 303 -20.40 6.63 7.78
C MET A 303 -20.55 6.56 6.26
N GLY A 304 -19.43 6.58 5.52
CA GLY A 304 -19.43 6.44 4.07
C GLY A 304 -20.01 5.10 3.60
N LEU A 305 -19.67 4.00 4.29
CA LEU A 305 -20.20 2.67 3.98
C LEU A 305 -21.67 2.53 4.35
N GLU A 306 -22.11 3.11 5.47
CA GLU A 306 -23.51 3.09 5.91
C GLU A 306 -24.42 3.88 4.96
N ASN A 307 -23.92 4.98 4.41
CA ASN A 307 -24.63 5.74 3.38
C ASN A 307 -24.84 4.94 2.08
N VAL A 308 -23.96 3.98 1.79
CA VAL A 308 -24.14 3.05 0.66
C VAL A 308 -25.09 1.91 1.05
N ASP A 309 -24.86 1.29 2.20
CA ASP A 309 -25.69 0.22 2.73
C ASP A 309 -25.49 0.05 4.25
N ARG A 310 -26.55 0.25 5.03
CA ARG A 310 -26.52 0.17 6.50
C ARG A 310 -26.08 -1.20 7.04
N HIS A 311 -26.16 -2.25 6.23
CA HIS A 311 -25.76 -3.60 6.64
C HIS A 311 -24.25 -3.85 6.50
N CYS A 312 -23.49 -2.93 5.89
CA CYS A 312 -22.03 -3.03 5.80
C CYS A 312 -21.36 -3.08 7.18
N THR A 313 -21.73 -2.18 8.10
CA THR A 313 -21.08 -2.08 9.42
C THR A 313 -21.30 -3.33 10.28
N PRO A 314 -22.53 -3.89 10.41
CA PRO A 314 -22.74 -5.15 11.11
C PRO A 314 -21.93 -6.32 10.54
N VAL A 315 -21.75 -6.38 9.21
CA VAL A 315 -20.94 -7.41 8.56
C VAL A 315 -19.46 -7.23 8.88
N LEU A 316 -18.94 -6.00 8.83
CA LEU A 316 -17.56 -5.69 9.21
C LEU A 316 -17.30 -6.00 10.70
N LEU A 317 -18.23 -5.67 11.58
CA LEU A 317 -18.16 -6.03 13.00
C LEU A 317 -18.18 -7.54 13.22
N ALA A 318 -18.97 -8.29 12.46
CA ALA A 318 -18.97 -9.75 12.55
C ALA A 318 -17.57 -10.31 12.22
N ILE A 319 -16.98 -9.83 11.12
CA ILE A 319 -15.66 -10.27 10.67
C ILE A 319 -14.57 -9.89 11.69
N SER A 320 -14.59 -8.66 12.24
CA SER A 320 -13.62 -8.22 13.24
C SER A 320 -13.71 -9.00 14.56
N ASN A 321 -14.89 -9.52 14.89
CA ASN A 321 -15.11 -10.43 16.02
C ASN A 321 -14.77 -11.90 15.70
N GLY A 322 -14.20 -12.18 14.52
CA GLY A 322 -13.72 -13.50 14.15
C GLY A 322 -14.69 -14.36 13.33
N ALA A 323 -15.88 -13.85 12.98
CA ALA A 323 -16.78 -14.53 12.04
C ALA A 323 -16.22 -14.44 10.61
N LYS A 324 -15.36 -15.40 10.24
CA LYS A 324 -14.65 -15.36 8.95
C LYS A 324 -15.28 -16.21 7.85
N LYS A 325 -16.29 -17.02 8.14
CA LYS A 325 -16.97 -17.90 7.16
C LYS A 325 -18.39 -17.39 6.92
N LEU A 326 -18.88 -17.55 5.68
CA LEU A 326 -20.19 -17.04 5.25
C LEU A 326 -21.34 -17.42 6.22
N GLN A 327 -21.39 -18.68 6.64
CA GLN A 327 -22.43 -19.18 7.54
C GLN A 327 -22.35 -18.55 8.94
N VAL A 328 -21.14 -18.30 9.44
CA VAL A 328 -20.92 -17.68 10.75
C VAL A 328 -21.29 -16.19 10.70
N ILE A 329 -20.91 -15.50 9.62
CA ILE A 329 -21.29 -14.09 9.39
C ILE A 329 -22.80 -13.96 9.27
N SER A 330 -23.44 -14.83 8.48
CA SER A 330 -24.90 -14.89 8.29
C SER A 330 -25.62 -15.06 9.63
N ALA A 331 -25.16 -15.99 10.48
CA ALA A 331 -25.71 -16.19 11.82
C ALA A 331 -25.51 -14.97 12.73
N TYR A 332 -24.33 -14.34 12.69
CA TYR A 332 -24.02 -13.17 13.50
C TYR A 332 -24.89 -11.95 13.12
N CYS A 333 -25.01 -11.67 11.82
CA CYS A 333 -25.76 -10.53 11.31
C CYS A 333 -27.28 -10.78 11.20
N ARG A 334 -27.73 -12.04 11.38
CA ARG A 334 -29.12 -12.48 11.13
C ARG A 334 -29.60 -12.17 9.71
N LEU A 335 -28.71 -12.29 8.74
CA LEU A 335 -28.98 -12.07 7.31
C LEU A 335 -28.94 -13.40 6.56
N LYS A 336 -29.78 -13.56 5.53
CA LYS A 336 -29.73 -14.76 4.68
C LYS A 336 -28.52 -14.70 3.75
N SER A 337 -27.99 -15.84 3.32
CA SER A 337 -26.81 -15.89 2.42
C SER A 337 -27.02 -15.14 1.10
N ALA A 338 -28.25 -15.09 0.58
CA ALA A 338 -28.61 -14.36 -0.63
C ALA A 338 -28.49 -12.84 -0.49
N GLU A 339 -28.70 -12.30 0.72
CA GLU A 339 -28.56 -10.87 1.03
C GLU A 339 -27.10 -10.53 1.38
N LEU A 340 -26.42 -11.45 2.06
CA LEU A 340 -25.04 -11.28 2.51
C LEU A 340 -24.03 -11.31 1.37
N THR A 341 -24.24 -12.14 0.35
CA THR A 341 -23.28 -12.30 -0.76
C THR A 341 -23.07 -10.99 -1.52
N PRO A 342 -24.12 -10.27 -1.98
CA PRO A 342 -23.95 -8.96 -2.61
C PRO A 342 -23.27 -7.93 -1.71
N LEU A 343 -23.54 -7.94 -0.40
CA LEU A 343 -22.87 -7.04 0.55
C LEU A 343 -21.37 -7.31 0.66
N LEU A 344 -20.99 -8.59 0.73
CA LEU A 344 -19.58 -8.98 0.77
C LEU A 344 -18.86 -8.64 -0.53
N GLU A 345 -19.49 -8.84 -1.69
CA GLU A 345 -18.91 -8.42 -2.98
C GLU A 345 -18.73 -6.89 -3.03
N LYS A 346 -19.71 -6.09 -2.59
CA LYS A 346 -19.55 -4.63 -2.46
C LYS A 346 -18.35 -4.25 -1.58
N LEU A 347 -18.19 -4.92 -0.44
CA LEU A 347 -17.07 -4.66 0.49
C LEU A 347 -15.71 -5.13 -0.08
N ILE A 348 -15.70 -6.18 -0.90
CA ILE A 348 -14.52 -6.67 -1.61
C ILE A 348 -14.12 -5.69 -2.71
N ASP A 349 -15.08 -5.22 -3.50
CA ASP A 349 -14.89 -4.24 -4.57
C ASP A 349 -14.42 -2.89 -4.04
N ALA A 350 -14.99 -2.45 -2.91
CA ALA A 350 -14.54 -1.27 -2.18
C ALA A 350 -13.16 -1.44 -1.52
N GLY A 351 -12.62 -2.67 -1.48
CA GLY A 351 -11.28 -2.97 -0.99
C GLY A 351 -11.16 -3.13 0.53
N TRP A 352 -12.26 -3.15 1.28
CA TRP A 352 -12.26 -3.30 2.74
C TRP A 352 -12.15 -4.76 3.17
N VAL A 353 -12.76 -5.66 2.41
CA VAL A 353 -12.75 -7.10 2.65
C VAL A 353 -11.94 -7.81 1.57
N SER A 354 -11.32 -8.93 1.93
CA SER A 354 -10.73 -9.87 1.00
C SER A 354 -11.34 -11.25 1.22
N ARG A 355 -11.57 -11.97 0.12
CA ARG A 355 -11.97 -13.36 0.14
C ARG A 355 -10.73 -14.22 -0.12
N GLN A 356 -10.45 -15.15 0.79
CA GLN A 356 -9.37 -16.13 0.68
C GLN A 356 -9.99 -17.53 0.72
N GLY A 357 -10.53 -17.98 -0.42
CA GLY A 357 -11.31 -19.20 -0.51
C GLY A 357 -12.65 -19.10 0.26
N THR A 358 -12.79 -19.84 1.35
CA THR A 358 -13.99 -19.81 2.24
C THR A 358 -13.93 -18.73 3.31
N PHE A 359 -12.80 -18.04 3.46
CA PHE A 359 -12.59 -17.04 4.51
C PHE A 359 -12.79 -15.62 3.98
N TYR A 360 -13.41 -14.77 4.78
CA TYR A 360 -13.54 -13.33 4.60
C TYR A 360 -12.71 -12.63 5.67
N LEU A 361 -11.81 -11.75 5.25
CA LEU A 361 -10.88 -11.04 6.12
C LEU A 361 -10.95 -9.54 5.85
N ILE A 362 -10.94 -8.73 6.90
CA ILE A 362 -10.71 -7.29 6.78
C ILE A 362 -9.25 -7.10 6.36
N ARG A 363 -9.02 -6.33 5.29
CA ARG A 363 -7.65 -6.12 4.75
C ARG A 363 -6.79 -5.29 5.69
N ASP A 364 -7.41 -4.35 6.39
CA ASP A 364 -6.77 -3.38 7.26
C ASP A 364 -6.86 -3.79 8.74
N LYS A 365 -5.73 -4.16 9.32
CA LYS A 365 -5.65 -4.66 10.70
C LYS A 365 -5.87 -3.57 11.75
N VAL A 366 -5.48 -2.34 11.44
CA VAL A 366 -5.67 -1.20 12.35
C VAL A 366 -7.17 -0.87 12.40
N PHE A 367 -7.83 -0.90 11.24
CA PHE A 367 -9.29 -0.74 11.15
C PHE A 367 -10.06 -1.89 11.80
N GLU A 368 -9.63 -3.15 11.59
CA GLU A 368 -10.21 -4.34 12.25
C GLU A 368 -10.15 -4.22 13.78
N LEU A 369 -8.97 -3.81 14.31
CA LEU A 369 -8.79 -3.58 15.74
C LEU A 369 -9.71 -2.45 16.24
N TRP A 370 -9.78 -1.33 15.51
CA TRP A 370 -10.62 -0.19 15.87
C TRP A 370 -12.11 -0.55 15.89
N LEU A 371 -12.60 -1.32 14.91
CA LEU A 371 -13.98 -1.79 14.87
C LEU A 371 -14.33 -2.59 16.12
N ARG A 372 -13.48 -3.56 16.47
CA ARG A 372 -13.70 -4.46 17.62
C ARG A 372 -13.57 -3.76 18.96
N ASN A 373 -12.57 -2.89 19.11
CA ASN A 373 -12.18 -2.37 20.42
C ASN A 373 -12.57 -0.91 20.68
N VAL A 374 -12.99 -0.16 19.65
CA VAL A 374 -13.43 1.23 19.80
C VAL A 374 -14.89 1.37 19.38
N TYR A 375 -15.18 1.12 18.10
CA TYR A 375 -16.52 1.33 17.55
C TYR A 375 -17.55 0.48 18.30
N GLN A 376 -17.28 -0.81 18.48
CA GLN A 376 -18.18 -1.71 19.20
C GLN A 376 -18.39 -1.28 20.67
N ILE A 377 -17.33 -0.84 21.35
CA ILE A 377 -17.40 -0.41 22.76
C ILE A 377 -18.17 0.91 22.91
N LYS A 378 -18.04 1.82 21.94
CA LYS A 378 -18.77 3.10 21.96
C LYS A 378 -20.25 2.90 21.69
N GLU A 379 -20.60 2.13 20.67
CA GLU A 379 -21.97 1.98 20.19
C GLU A 379 -22.79 0.94 20.97
N TYR A 380 -22.20 -0.19 21.38
CA TYR A 380 -22.97 -1.33 21.90
C TYR A 380 -22.76 -1.63 23.38
N LEU A 381 -21.74 -1.05 24.02
CA LEU A 381 -21.51 -1.25 25.45
C LEU A 381 -22.33 -0.24 26.27
N LEU A 382 -23.24 -0.76 27.08
CA LEU A 382 -24.16 -0.03 27.96
C LEU A 382 -23.48 0.62 29.18
N ASP A 383 -22.15 0.68 29.23
CA ASP A 383 -21.43 1.33 30.32
C ASP A 383 -21.67 2.86 30.27
N PRO A 384 -22.20 3.47 31.34
CA PRO A 384 -22.55 4.89 31.35
C PRO A 384 -21.33 5.82 31.34
N GLY A 385 -20.13 5.33 31.63
CA GLY A 385 -18.92 6.17 31.77
C GLY A 385 -17.92 6.03 30.61
N TYR A 386 -17.29 7.14 30.22
CA TYR A 386 -16.18 7.12 29.26
C TYR A 386 -14.88 6.55 29.86
N GLY A 387 -14.66 6.76 31.15
CA GLY A 387 -13.48 6.28 31.89
C GLY A 387 -13.29 4.76 31.85
N PRO A 388 -14.29 3.96 32.27
CA PRO A 388 -14.22 2.49 32.20
C PRO A 388 -13.96 1.97 30.78
N LYS A 389 -14.57 2.58 29.76
CA LYS A 389 -14.36 2.22 28.34
C LYS A 389 -12.90 2.47 27.91
N ILE A 390 -12.29 3.59 28.31
CA ILE A 390 -10.86 3.87 28.07
C ILE A 390 -9.96 2.85 28.78
N THR A 391 -10.23 2.56 30.05
CA THR A 391 -9.43 1.60 30.83
C THR A 391 -9.46 0.22 30.19
N ARG A 392 -10.64 -0.23 29.74
CA ARG A 392 -10.80 -1.47 29.00
C ARG A 392 -10.00 -1.45 27.69
N PHE A 393 -10.15 -0.40 26.89
CA PHE A 393 -9.41 -0.27 25.63
C PHE A 393 -7.88 -0.33 25.87
N ASN A 394 -7.37 0.40 26.85
CA ASN A 394 -5.94 0.34 27.21
C ASN A 394 -5.49 -1.07 27.60
N SER A 395 -6.28 -1.77 28.43
CA SER A 395 -5.99 -3.14 28.83
C SER A 395 -5.94 -4.10 27.63
N GLU A 396 -6.87 -3.97 26.68
CA GLU A 396 -6.89 -4.75 25.44
C GLU A 396 -5.67 -4.46 24.57
N ILE A 397 -5.26 -3.20 24.43
CA ILE A 397 -4.05 -2.84 23.65
C ILE A 397 -2.79 -3.40 24.31
N ARG A 398 -2.64 -3.27 25.63
CA ARG A 398 -1.48 -3.82 26.34
C ARG A 398 -1.40 -5.34 26.19
N SER A 399 -2.52 -6.03 26.45
CA SER A 399 -2.62 -7.49 26.27
C SER A 399 -2.30 -7.90 24.83
N PHE A 400 -2.74 -7.12 23.83
CA PHE A 400 -2.44 -7.36 22.43
C PHE A 400 -0.94 -7.23 22.12
N ILE A 401 -0.27 -6.19 22.65
CA ILE A 401 1.19 -5.99 22.51
C ILE A 401 1.96 -7.12 23.22
N GLU A 402 1.60 -7.44 24.47
CA GLU A 402 2.25 -8.48 25.26
C GLU A 402 2.11 -9.86 24.59
N THR A 403 0.91 -10.19 24.11
CA THR A 403 0.66 -11.44 23.36
C THR A 403 1.51 -11.50 22.10
N PHE A 404 1.70 -10.38 21.39
CA PHE A 404 2.58 -10.32 20.24
C PHE A 404 4.04 -10.60 20.63
N ILE A 405 4.55 -9.91 21.66
CA ILE A 405 5.93 -10.07 22.15
C ILE A 405 6.17 -11.52 22.64
N ASP A 406 5.20 -12.12 23.30
CA ASP A 406 5.32 -13.52 23.73
C ASP A 406 5.24 -14.50 22.57
N SER A 407 4.44 -14.18 21.54
CA SER A 407 4.38 -15.01 20.33
C SER A 407 5.65 -14.93 19.49
N SER A 408 6.33 -13.79 19.45
CA SER A 408 7.59 -13.64 18.70
C SER A 408 8.76 -14.39 19.35
N LYS A 409 8.66 -14.71 20.64
CA LYS A 409 9.62 -15.56 21.37
C LYS A 409 9.40 -17.06 21.16
N ARG A 410 8.24 -17.48 20.62
CA ARG A 410 7.95 -18.91 20.37
C ARG A 410 8.72 -19.42 19.17
N ASP A 411 8.97 -20.73 19.13
CA ASP A 411 9.54 -21.36 17.95
C ASP A 411 8.56 -21.20 16.76
N ILE A 412 9.05 -20.61 15.67
CA ILE A 412 8.27 -20.42 14.45
C ILE A 412 7.76 -21.74 13.89
N ASN A 413 8.51 -22.83 14.06
CA ASN A 413 8.18 -24.14 13.53
C ASN A 413 6.95 -24.72 14.25
N ASP A 414 6.91 -24.60 15.58
CA ASP A 414 5.73 -24.95 16.38
C ASP A 414 4.53 -24.09 16.00
N TYR A 415 4.78 -22.79 15.81
CA TYR A 415 3.74 -21.84 15.46
C TYR A 415 3.11 -22.16 14.10
N VAL A 416 3.93 -22.41 13.08
CA VAL A 416 3.49 -22.82 11.74
C VAL A 416 2.81 -24.19 11.80
N GLY A 417 3.39 -25.18 12.48
CA GLY A 417 2.78 -26.50 12.66
C GLY A 417 1.38 -26.40 13.24
N GLY A 418 1.22 -25.60 14.29
CA GLY A 418 -0.08 -25.34 14.92
C GLY A 418 -1.08 -24.63 14.01
N VAL A 419 -0.64 -23.77 13.08
CA VAL A 419 -1.53 -23.11 12.10
C VAL A 419 -2.14 -24.15 11.17
N PHE A 420 -1.31 -25.01 10.60
CA PHE A 420 -1.79 -26.01 9.66
C PHE A 420 -2.73 -27.03 10.31
N THR A 421 -2.46 -27.44 11.55
CA THR A 421 -3.33 -28.39 12.28
C THR A 421 -4.67 -27.79 12.69
N SER A 422 -4.83 -26.46 12.63
CA SER A 422 -6.11 -25.80 12.91
C SER A 422 -7.11 -25.82 11.76
N PHE A 423 -6.67 -26.20 10.55
CA PHE A 423 -7.55 -26.37 9.40
C PHE A 423 -8.24 -27.74 9.41
N ASN A 424 -9.48 -27.76 8.94
CA ASN A 424 -10.35 -28.92 8.85
C ASN A 424 -10.98 -29.01 7.46
N GLY A 425 -10.16 -29.14 6.42
CA GLY A 425 -10.63 -29.40 5.05
C GLY A 425 -11.05 -28.15 4.27
N GLU A 426 -10.81 -26.94 4.79
CA GLU A 426 -11.21 -25.70 4.14
C GLU A 426 -10.48 -25.46 2.81
N LEU A 427 -11.18 -24.78 1.90
CA LEU A 427 -10.60 -24.21 0.69
C LEU A 427 -10.06 -22.82 1.04
N ILE A 428 -8.76 -22.62 0.83
CA ILE A 428 -8.07 -21.34 0.98
C ILE A 428 -7.62 -20.85 -0.39
N GLU A 429 -7.36 -19.56 -0.50
CA GLU A 429 -6.71 -18.96 -1.66
C GLU A 429 -5.48 -18.20 -1.16
N LEU A 430 -4.34 -18.42 -1.81
CA LEU A 430 -3.09 -17.70 -1.52
C LEU A 430 -2.41 -17.36 -2.84
N GLY A 431 -2.04 -16.10 -3.03
CA GLY A 431 -1.33 -15.65 -4.24
C GLY A 431 -2.06 -15.97 -5.55
N GLY A 432 -3.40 -15.91 -5.56
CA GLY A 432 -4.24 -16.23 -6.72
C GLY A 432 -4.36 -17.72 -7.05
N LYS A 433 -3.95 -18.61 -6.13
CA LYS A 433 -4.09 -20.06 -6.27
C LYS A 433 -4.98 -20.60 -5.15
N SER A 434 -5.89 -21.50 -5.50
CA SER A 434 -6.76 -22.16 -4.54
C SER A 434 -6.14 -23.47 -4.05
N PHE A 435 -6.18 -23.69 -2.74
CA PHE A 435 -5.66 -24.88 -2.07
C PHE A 435 -6.71 -25.44 -1.13
N ARG A 436 -6.83 -26.77 -1.05
CA ARG A 436 -7.62 -27.41 0.00
C ARG A 436 -6.67 -27.94 1.06
N LEU A 437 -6.73 -27.35 2.26
CA LEU A 437 -5.92 -27.80 3.38
C LEU A 437 -6.62 -28.97 4.07
N PRO A 438 -6.04 -30.17 4.10
CA PRO A 438 -6.65 -31.31 4.78
C PRO A 438 -6.57 -31.14 6.29
N TYR A 439 -7.30 -32.00 7.00
CA TYR A 439 -7.11 -32.17 8.44
C TYR A 439 -5.80 -32.92 8.69
N PHE A 440 -4.93 -32.33 9.53
CA PHE A 440 -3.66 -32.94 9.95
C PHE A 440 -3.77 -33.40 11.41
N LYS A 441 -3.39 -34.66 11.67
CA LYS A 441 -3.42 -35.27 13.01
C LYS A 441 -2.28 -34.77 13.89
N SER A 442 -1.11 -34.53 13.30
CA SER A 442 0.07 -34.05 14.02
C SER A 442 0.99 -33.22 13.14
N ALA A 443 1.84 -32.43 13.80
CA ALA A 443 2.97 -31.72 13.22
C ALA A 443 4.25 -32.16 13.95
N GLU A 444 5.22 -32.71 13.21
CA GLU A 444 6.55 -33.04 13.74
C GLU A 444 7.58 -32.06 13.18
N ILE A 445 8.49 -31.59 14.03
CA ILE A 445 9.57 -30.67 13.66
C ILE A 445 10.88 -31.44 13.61
N ARG A 446 11.68 -31.18 12.58
CA ARG A 446 13.05 -31.69 12.47
C ARG A 446 13.96 -30.59 11.99
N ASP A 447 15.10 -30.42 12.64
CA ASP A 447 16.08 -29.46 12.18
C ASP A 447 16.84 -29.99 10.96
N SER A 448 17.17 -29.08 10.05
CA SER A 448 18.09 -29.39 8.96
C SER A 448 19.52 -29.41 9.50
N LYS A 449 20.43 -30.00 8.71
CA LYS A 449 21.87 -29.86 8.96
C LYS A 449 22.34 -28.41 8.80
N THR A 450 21.57 -27.60 8.07
CA THR A 450 21.93 -26.22 7.81
C THR A 450 21.17 -25.29 8.75
N GLU A 451 21.93 -24.47 9.47
CA GLU A 451 21.38 -23.50 10.42
C GLU A 451 20.39 -22.54 9.74
N GLY A 452 19.32 -22.22 10.48
CA GLY A 452 18.22 -21.38 10.00
C GLY A 452 17.23 -22.07 9.08
N ILE A 453 17.37 -23.38 8.84
CA ILE A 453 16.42 -24.21 8.10
C ILE A 453 15.88 -25.33 8.99
N SER A 454 14.56 -25.48 9.01
CA SER A 454 13.88 -26.60 9.67
C SER A 454 12.84 -27.22 8.74
N TYR A 455 12.51 -28.47 8.99
CA TYR A 455 11.47 -29.23 8.32
C TYR A 455 10.27 -29.41 9.25
N VAL A 456 9.08 -29.04 8.78
CA VAL A 456 7.82 -29.34 9.47
C VAL A 456 7.05 -30.39 8.68
N ILE A 457 6.61 -31.42 9.37
CA ILE A 457 6.04 -32.62 8.80
C ILE A 457 4.61 -32.72 9.30
N LEU A 458 3.65 -32.58 8.40
CA LEU A 458 2.23 -32.64 8.73
C LEU A 458 1.67 -33.99 8.31
N SER A 459 1.21 -34.75 9.28
CA SER A 459 0.68 -36.10 9.06
C SER A 459 -0.84 -36.07 8.90
N ALA A 460 -1.34 -36.54 7.75
CA ALA A 460 -2.74 -36.87 7.53
C ALA A 460 -2.92 -38.40 7.66
N GLU A 461 -4.09 -38.95 7.31
CA GLU A 461 -4.37 -40.39 7.49
C GLU A 461 -3.41 -41.30 6.71
N ASP A 462 -3.25 -41.04 5.40
CA ASP A 462 -2.50 -41.93 4.50
C ASP A 462 -1.28 -41.26 3.83
N TYR A 463 -1.02 -39.99 4.15
CA TYR A 463 0.03 -39.23 3.50
C TYR A 463 0.56 -38.12 4.40
N VAL A 464 1.72 -37.58 4.03
CA VAL A 464 2.32 -36.43 4.71
C VAL A 464 2.47 -35.25 3.78
N TRP A 465 2.39 -34.06 4.34
CA TRP A 465 2.90 -32.84 3.73
C TRP A 465 4.20 -32.47 4.42
N GLU A 466 5.19 -32.06 3.65
CA GLU A 466 6.48 -31.66 4.18
C GLU A 466 6.76 -30.21 3.82
N LEU A 467 7.23 -29.45 4.80
CA LEU A 467 7.48 -28.03 4.69
C LEU A 467 8.94 -27.77 5.00
N LEU A 468 9.64 -27.05 4.13
CA LEU A 468 10.90 -26.40 4.46
C LEU A 468 10.58 -24.99 4.95
N ILE A 469 11.06 -24.63 6.14
CA ILE A 469 10.96 -23.28 6.68
C ILE A 469 12.38 -22.72 6.77
N SER A 470 12.65 -21.63 6.05
CA SER A 470 13.96 -20.96 6.08
C SER A 470 13.84 -19.54 6.60
N ARG A 471 14.61 -19.23 7.64
CA ARG A 471 14.76 -17.87 8.17
C ARG A 471 15.83 -17.06 7.42
N ARG A 472 16.72 -17.72 6.68
CA ARG A 472 17.80 -17.11 5.89
C ARG A 472 17.53 -17.22 4.39
N PRO A 473 18.29 -16.50 3.54
CA PRO A 473 18.14 -16.63 2.09
C PRO A 473 18.30 -18.09 1.63
N VAL A 474 17.34 -18.56 0.83
CA VAL A 474 17.27 -19.95 0.34
C VAL A 474 18.12 -20.10 -0.92
N ARG A 475 19.08 -21.02 -0.87
CA ARG A 475 20.01 -21.34 -1.95
C ARG A 475 19.64 -22.65 -2.65
N ASP A 476 20.28 -22.91 -3.78
CA ASP A 476 20.03 -24.07 -4.63
C ASP A 476 20.31 -25.39 -3.87
N SER A 477 21.40 -25.41 -3.08
CA SER A 477 21.77 -26.54 -2.21
C SER A 477 20.67 -26.90 -1.22
N ASP A 478 20.02 -25.89 -0.63
CA ASP A 478 18.97 -26.08 0.37
C ASP A 478 17.75 -26.81 -0.21
N ILE A 479 17.41 -26.48 -1.47
CA ILE A 479 16.32 -27.14 -2.20
C ILE A 479 16.70 -28.58 -2.56
N ILE A 480 17.94 -28.81 -2.98
CA ILE A 480 18.42 -30.17 -3.30
C ILE A 480 18.38 -31.06 -2.05
N ASP A 481 18.87 -30.55 -0.92
CA ASP A 481 18.87 -31.26 0.36
C ASP A 481 17.45 -31.56 0.83
N TYR A 482 16.55 -30.60 0.72
CA TYR A 482 15.13 -30.78 1.01
C TYR A 482 14.48 -31.87 0.14
N LEU A 483 14.74 -31.86 -1.16
CA LEU A 483 14.19 -32.86 -2.08
C LEU A 483 14.75 -34.26 -1.80
N SER A 484 16.02 -34.35 -1.41
CA SER A 484 16.65 -35.58 -0.94
C SER A 484 15.97 -36.09 0.35
N HIS A 485 15.76 -35.22 1.33
CA HIS A 485 15.08 -35.55 2.58
C HIS A 485 13.65 -36.08 2.32
N CYS A 486 12.88 -35.42 1.46
CA CYS A 486 11.56 -35.89 1.05
C CYS A 486 11.57 -37.30 0.42
N LYS A 487 12.62 -37.66 -0.34
CA LYS A 487 12.72 -38.97 -1.01
C LYS A 487 13.03 -40.12 -0.04
N GLN A 488 13.66 -39.83 1.10
CA GLN A 488 14.05 -40.85 2.09
C GLN A 488 12.88 -41.32 2.97
N ARG A 489 11.67 -40.78 2.78
CA ARG A 489 10.49 -41.13 3.57
C ARG A 489 9.85 -42.44 3.15
N LYS A 490 9.41 -43.18 4.17
CA LYS A 490 8.54 -44.36 4.02
C LYS A 490 7.12 -43.97 3.60
N SER A 491 6.56 -42.90 4.16
CA SER A 491 5.21 -42.41 3.83
C SER A 491 5.21 -41.56 2.56
N ALA A 492 4.18 -41.68 1.74
CA ALA A 492 4.06 -40.90 0.50
C ALA A 492 3.92 -39.39 0.80
N VAL A 493 4.91 -38.61 0.37
CA VAL A 493 4.87 -37.14 0.46
C VAL A 493 3.96 -36.61 -0.64
N LYS A 494 2.75 -36.17 -0.26
CA LYS A 494 1.73 -35.68 -1.21
C LYS A 494 2.00 -34.25 -1.68
N ARG A 495 2.58 -33.43 -0.80
CA ARG A 495 2.89 -32.02 -1.07
C ARG A 495 4.21 -31.60 -0.41
N LYS A 496 4.90 -30.73 -1.12
CA LYS A 496 6.16 -30.10 -0.74
C LYS A 496 5.98 -28.59 -0.75
N ILE A 497 6.27 -27.93 0.37
CA ILE A 497 6.09 -26.49 0.52
C ILE A 497 7.41 -25.88 1.00
N VAL A 498 7.84 -24.81 0.36
CA VAL A 498 9.01 -24.01 0.75
C VAL A 498 8.48 -22.69 1.27
N ILE A 499 8.61 -22.48 2.58
CA ILE A 499 8.32 -21.22 3.26
C ILE A 499 9.64 -20.46 3.41
N ALA A 500 9.88 -19.55 2.46
CA ALA A 500 11.05 -18.67 2.45
C ALA A 500 10.69 -17.36 3.15
N LEU A 501 11.07 -17.23 4.41
CA LEU A 501 10.82 -16.03 5.20
C LEU A 501 11.77 -14.89 4.78
N ALA A 502 12.96 -15.24 4.29
CA ALA A 502 13.87 -14.34 3.59
C ALA A 502 13.80 -14.55 2.06
N GLU A 503 14.72 -13.90 1.33
CA GLU A 503 14.79 -14.03 -0.13
C GLU A 503 15.08 -15.46 -0.59
N ILE A 504 14.56 -15.82 -1.76
CA ILE A 504 14.87 -17.09 -2.44
C ILE A 504 15.63 -16.78 -3.72
N GLY A 505 16.79 -17.39 -3.90
CA GLY A 505 17.61 -17.23 -5.11
C GLY A 505 16.80 -17.59 -6.36
N ALA A 506 17.08 -16.91 -7.48
CA ALA A 506 16.37 -17.14 -8.74
C ALA A 506 16.44 -18.61 -9.20
N ASN A 507 17.62 -19.22 -9.08
CA ASN A 507 17.86 -20.62 -9.41
C ASN A 507 17.15 -21.57 -8.43
N ALA A 508 17.27 -21.36 -7.12
CA ALA A 508 16.55 -22.11 -6.09
C ALA A 508 15.03 -22.09 -6.32
N ARG A 509 14.48 -20.93 -6.68
CA ARG A 509 13.07 -20.77 -7.05
C ARG A 509 12.70 -21.59 -8.29
N LEU A 510 13.58 -21.63 -9.29
CA LEU A 510 13.37 -22.42 -10.51
C LEU A 510 13.40 -23.92 -10.20
N LEU A 511 14.40 -24.40 -9.46
CA LEU A 511 14.51 -25.79 -9.02
C LEU A 511 13.28 -26.24 -8.20
N ALA A 512 12.84 -25.41 -7.26
CA ALA A 512 11.65 -25.69 -6.46
C ALA A 512 10.39 -25.80 -7.34
N LYS A 513 10.24 -24.94 -8.36
CA LYS A 513 9.12 -25.00 -9.31
C LYS A 513 9.16 -26.26 -10.17
N GLU A 514 10.32 -26.64 -10.69
CA GLU A 514 10.51 -27.88 -11.46
C GLU A 514 10.16 -29.12 -10.63
N ALA A 515 10.54 -29.11 -9.35
CA ALA A 515 10.17 -30.16 -8.40
C ALA A 515 8.71 -30.10 -7.91
N LYS A 516 7.89 -29.19 -8.48
CA LYS A 516 6.48 -28.96 -8.14
C LYS A 516 6.26 -28.56 -6.67
N CYS A 517 7.24 -27.94 -6.04
CA CYS A 517 7.10 -27.37 -4.70
C CYS A 517 6.23 -26.10 -4.76
N TRP A 518 5.41 -25.90 -3.74
CA TRP A 518 4.77 -24.61 -3.51
C TRP A 518 5.76 -23.69 -2.79
N ILE A 519 5.84 -22.43 -3.22
CA ILE A 519 6.77 -21.46 -2.64
C ILE A 519 5.92 -20.35 -2.03
N TRP A 520 6.03 -20.18 -0.72
CA TRP A 520 5.32 -19.20 0.07
C TRP A 520 6.32 -18.30 0.79
N GLY A 521 6.00 -17.02 0.92
CA GLY A 521 6.76 -16.06 1.69
C GLY A 521 6.07 -15.69 3.00
N LEU A 522 6.61 -14.68 3.67
CA LEU A 522 6.04 -14.12 4.90
C LEU A 522 4.58 -13.65 4.70
N LYS A 523 4.26 -13.07 3.53
CA LYS A 523 2.91 -12.57 3.23
C LYS A 523 1.86 -13.68 3.21
N GLU A 524 2.14 -14.78 2.50
CA GLU A 524 1.24 -15.93 2.45
C GLU A 524 1.06 -16.55 3.85
N LEU A 525 2.15 -16.65 4.62
CA LEU A 525 2.09 -17.17 5.99
C LEU A 525 1.27 -16.27 6.93
N ASN A 526 1.47 -14.95 6.87
CA ASN A 526 0.66 -13.99 7.63
C ASN A 526 -0.81 -14.02 7.22
N THR A 527 -1.11 -14.33 5.96
CA THR A 527 -2.50 -14.52 5.52
C THR A 527 -3.12 -15.77 6.17
N LEU A 528 -2.38 -16.87 6.32
CA LEU A 528 -2.87 -18.07 7.04
C LEU A 528 -3.08 -17.80 8.53
N LEU A 529 -2.18 -17.04 9.15
CA LEU A 529 -2.31 -16.59 10.54
C LEU A 529 -3.57 -15.73 10.71
N ASP A 530 -3.81 -14.81 9.78
CA ASP A 530 -5.02 -14.00 9.76
C ASP A 530 -6.28 -14.85 9.62
N MET A 531 -6.29 -15.93 8.82
CA MET A 531 -7.45 -16.84 8.73
C MET A 531 -7.74 -17.54 10.06
N THR A 532 -6.70 -17.97 10.75
CA THR A 532 -6.80 -18.72 12.02
C THR A 532 -6.98 -17.82 13.25
N GLY A 533 -6.87 -16.50 13.09
CA GLY A 533 -7.01 -15.53 14.18
C GLY A 533 -5.79 -15.45 15.09
N ARG A 534 -4.63 -15.87 14.57
CA ARG A 534 -3.34 -15.82 15.26
C ARG A 534 -2.59 -14.54 14.90
N GLN A 535 -1.63 -14.16 15.74
CA GLN A 535 -0.80 -12.97 15.52
C GLN A 535 0.12 -13.14 14.31
N ARG A 536 0.29 -12.06 13.54
CA ARG A 536 1.23 -12.01 12.41
C ARG A 536 2.66 -12.14 12.92
N LEU A 537 3.51 -12.70 12.07
CA LEU A 537 4.96 -12.75 12.30
C LEU A 537 5.60 -11.46 11.79
N ALA A 538 6.41 -10.83 12.63
CA ALA A 538 7.47 -9.93 12.21
C ALA A 538 8.76 -10.74 12.16
N LEU A 539 9.48 -10.69 11.03
CA LEU A 539 10.81 -11.28 11.01
C LEU A 539 11.79 -10.27 11.57
N PRO A 540 12.70 -10.68 12.46
CA PRO A 540 13.84 -9.84 12.79
C PRO A 540 14.56 -9.54 11.48
N LEU A 541 14.81 -8.25 11.23
CA LEU A 541 15.76 -7.85 10.20
C LEU A 541 17.06 -8.60 10.49
N TYR A 542 17.48 -9.48 9.58
CA TYR A 542 18.85 -9.96 9.56
C TYR A 542 19.69 -8.73 9.26
N ASP A 543 20.37 -8.22 10.28
CA ASP A 543 21.37 -7.19 10.11
C ASP A 543 22.51 -7.84 9.32
N ALA A 544 22.47 -7.67 7.99
CA ALA A 544 23.57 -8.07 7.10
C ALA A 544 24.87 -7.29 7.41
N GLU A 545 24.87 -6.41 8.41
CA GLU A 545 26.04 -5.68 8.88
C GLU A 545 27.10 -6.62 9.49
N GLU A 546 26.72 -7.79 10.02
CA GLU A 546 27.71 -8.80 10.49
C GLU A 546 28.45 -9.52 9.36
N SER A 547 28.03 -9.35 8.10
CA SER A 547 28.78 -9.84 6.92
C SER A 547 29.61 -8.76 6.21
N SER A 548 29.65 -7.54 6.77
CA SER A 548 30.34 -6.39 6.16
C SER A 548 31.73 -6.10 6.71
N GLU A 549 32.22 -6.88 7.70
CA GLU A 549 33.62 -6.79 8.14
C GLU A 549 34.60 -7.24 7.04
N GLU A 550 34.22 -8.15 6.14
CA GLU A 550 35.03 -8.51 4.97
C GLU A 550 35.02 -7.46 3.84
N GLN A 551 34.15 -6.45 3.89
CA GLN A 551 34.13 -5.36 2.89
C GLN A 551 34.81 -4.07 3.38
N LYS A 552 35.09 -3.93 4.69
CA LYS A 552 35.88 -2.80 5.22
C LYS A 552 37.38 -2.91 4.91
N ASP A 553 37.89 -4.12 4.66
CA ASP A 553 39.31 -4.35 4.29
C ASP A 553 39.64 -4.03 2.83
N ILE A 554 38.62 -3.82 1.97
CA ILE A 554 38.82 -3.47 0.56
C ILE A 554 38.85 -1.93 0.35
N LEU A 555 38.26 -1.15 1.26
CA LEU A 555 38.22 0.31 1.18
C LEU A 555 39.36 1.00 1.97
N THR A 556 40.00 0.33 2.91
CA THR A 556 41.15 0.87 3.66
C THR A 556 42.49 0.72 2.91
N ASN A 557 42.58 -0.15 1.90
CA ASN A 557 43.78 -0.34 1.09
C ASN A 557 43.84 0.53 -0.18
N ALA A 558 42.82 1.36 -0.43
CA ALA A 558 42.77 2.26 -1.59
C ALA A 558 43.13 3.73 -1.27
N GLU A 559 43.35 4.08 0.01
CA GLU A 559 43.74 5.44 0.44
C GLU A 559 45.24 5.56 0.81
N THR A 560 46.06 4.55 0.48
CA THR A 560 47.53 4.58 0.70
C THR A 560 48.36 4.09 -0.49
N ALA A 561 47.92 4.38 -1.73
CA ALA A 561 48.74 4.17 -2.94
C ALA A 561 48.69 5.38 -3.88
#